data_AF-A0A7S2K2R3-F1
#
_entry.id   AF-A0A7S2K2R3-F1
#
_cell.length_a   1.000
_cell.length_b   1.000
_cell.length_c   1.000
_cell.angle_alpha   90.00
_cell.angle_beta   90.00
_cell.angle_gamma   90.00
#
_symmetry.space_group_name_H-M   'P 1'
#
loop_
_entity.id
_entity.type
_entity.pdbx_description
1 polymer ?
#
loop_
_entity_poly.entity_id
_entity_poly.type
_entity_poly.pdbx_seq_one_letter_code
_entity_poly.pdbx_strand_id
1 'polypeptide(L)'
;SSTSRTVLTAPKALRQHLKTVKTNRNNTKLLLISSNASENANIPKIANAVEYAKFTSTIELNLQTTFKEHTAAYTTMELVDEAVSLAKRSGAVSHIVGVGSGAALDCAKAVSSILSCPAAGGDEYGTGISSCSEYIQHVAQNAYDNNDASNTTSSGSGTKVQLTLAPTTLGAAMASMSNASLLLDPHEEALIPCPLQLHDNA
;
A
#
# COMPACT_ATOMS: atom_id res chain seq x y z
N SER A 1 -11.87 9.89 -0.57
CA SER A 1 -11.07 9.34 0.54
C SER A 1 -9.62 9.71 0.31
N SER A 2 -8.88 10.22 1.31
CA SER A 2 -7.50 10.70 1.09
C SER A 2 -6.46 9.75 1.69
N THR A 3 -5.62 9.17 0.83
CA THR A 3 -4.43 8.42 1.24
C THR A 3 -3.31 9.39 1.59
N SER A 4 -2.80 9.35 2.83
CA SER A 4 -1.65 10.17 3.22
C SER A 4 -0.36 9.40 2.94
N ARG A 5 0.47 9.90 2.02
CA ARG A 5 1.74 9.27 1.63
C ARG A 5 2.93 9.92 2.33
N THR A 6 3.87 9.11 2.82
CA THR A 6 5.18 9.54 3.32
C THR A 6 6.26 8.68 2.69
N VAL A 7 7.31 9.30 2.15
CA VAL A 7 8.45 8.57 1.57
C VAL A 7 9.70 8.80 2.41
N LEU A 8 10.38 7.72 2.79
CA LEU A 8 11.49 7.72 3.74
C LEU A 8 12.71 7.02 3.13
N THR A 9 13.75 7.78 2.81
CA THR A 9 14.95 7.26 2.12
C THR A 9 16.01 6.71 3.08
N ALA A 10 15.87 6.95 4.39
CA ALA A 10 16.86 6.55 5.39
C ALA A 10 16.26 5.66 6.48
N PRO A 11 16.96 4.61 6.95
CA PRO A 11 16.50 3.75 8.05
C PRO A 11 16.15 4.53 9.32
N LYS A 12 16.97 5.53 9.67
CA LYS A 12 16.71 6.40 10.84
C LYS A 12 15.39 7.18 10.70
N ALA A 13 15.04 7.61 9.49
CA ALA A 13 13.80 8.32 9.22
C ALA A 13 12.59 7.38 9.36
N LEU A 14 12.71 6.13 8.88
CA LEU A 14 11.69 5.09 9.09
C LEU A 14 11.43 4.86 10.58
N ARG A 15 12.49 4.67 11.37
CA ARG A 15 12.37 4.50 12.82
C ARG A 15 11.70 5.69 13.51
N GLN A 16 12.12 6.91 13.18
CA GLN A 16 11.50 8.12 13.74
C GLN A 16 10.02 8.23 13.37
N HIS A 17 9.67 7.95 12.12
CA HIS A 17 8.29 7.97 11.66
C HIS A 17 7.43 6.92 12.38
N LEU A 18 7.90 5.67 12.49
CA LEU A 18 7.19 4.61 13.22
C LEU A 18 7.03 4.94 14.71
N LYS A 19 8.02 5.60 15.32
CA LYS A 19 7.91 6.09 16.70
C LYS A 19 6.79 7.13 16.82
N THR A 20 6.66 8.04 15.87
CA THR A 20 5.56 9.02 15.83
C THR A 20 4.20 8.33 15.65
N VAL A 21 4.11 7.34 14.75
CA VAL A 21 2.89 6.53 14.55
C VAL A 21 2.48 5.84 15.85
N LYS A 22 3.44 5.24 16.58
CA LYS A 22 3.18 4.62 17.88
C LYS A 22 2.60 5.60 18.89
N THR A 23 3.22 6.77 19.05
CA THR A 23 2.80 7.77 20.05
C THR A 23 1.42 8.33 19.76
N ASN A 24 1.09 8.53 18.48
CA ASN A 24 -0.17 9.18 18.10
C ASN A 24 -1.37 8.23 18.15
N ARG A 25 -1.17 6.92 18.24
CA ARG A 25 -2.24 5.94 18.07
C ARG A 25 -1.99 4.67 18.89
N ASN A 26 -2.62 4.60 20.06
CA ASN A 26 -2.41 3.58 21.09
C ASN A 26 -2.76 2.12 20.70
N ASN A 27 -3.22 1.83 19.48
CA ASN A 27 -3.48 0.46 19.03
C ASN A 27 -3.36 0.31 17.50
N THR A 28 -2.36 0.98 16.90
CA THR A 28 -2.17 0.88 15.45
C THR A 28 -1.66 -0.49 15.07
N LYS A 29 -2.44 -1.17 14.22
CA LYS A 29 -2.00 -2.36 13.49
C LYS A 29 -1.44 -1.95 12.14
N LEU A 30 -0.29 -2.50 11.79
CA LEU A 30 0.50 -2.11 10.63
C LEU A 30 0.65 -3.30 9.68
N LEU A 31 0.46 -3.08 8.39
CA LEU A 31 0.81 -4.04 7.36
C LEU A 31 2.17 -3.65 6.78
N LEU A 32 3.16 -4.51 6.94
CA LEU A 32 4.50 -4.33 6.37
C LEU A 32 4.63 -5.21 5.14
N ILE A 33 4.63 -4.59 3.96
CA ILE A 33 4.89 -5.23 2.68
C ILE A 33 6.36 -5.01 2.36
N SER A 34 7.14 -6.10 2.30
CA SER A 34 8.58 -6.02 2.07
C SER A 34 9.07 -6.92 0.95
N SER A 35 10.13 -6.52 0.24
CA SER A 35 10.85 -7.46 -0.62
C SER A 35 11.37 -8.66 0.18
N ASN A 36 11.41 -9.83 -0.44
CA ASN A 36 11.99 -11.01 0.19
C ASN A 36 13.50 -10.83 0.44
N ALA A 37 13.92 -10.91 1.69
CA ALA A 37 15.32 -10.76 2.07
C ALA A 37 16.20 -11.92 1.55
N SER A 38 15.67 -13.15 1.46
CA SER A 38 16.45 -14.33 1.06
C SER A 38 16.77 -14.34 -0.43
N GLU A 39 15.80 -13.97 -1.28
CA GLU A 39 16.01 -13.84 -2.73
C GLU A 39 16.93 -12.65 -3.04
N ASN A 40 16.93 -11.63 -2.18
CA ASN A 40 17.82 -10.48 -2.27
C ASN A 40 19.11 -10.65 -1.46
N ALA A 41 19.51 -11.87 -1.10
CA ALA A 41 20.77 -12.12 -0.40
C ALA A 41 21.99 -11.58 -1.20
N ASN A 42 21.88 -11.55 -2.53
CA ASN A 42 22.87 -10.96 -3.43
C ASN A 42 22.94 -9.43 -3.35
N ILE A 43 21.97 -8.78 -2.70
CA ILE A 43 21.91 -7.33 -2.48
C ILE A 43 21.74 -7.07 -0.97
N PRO A 44 22.83 -7.14 -0.18
CA PRO A 44 22.78 -7.03 1.29
C PRO A 44 22.08 -5.76 1.79
N LYS A 45 22.11 -4.67 1.02
CA LYS A 45 21.42 -3.42 1.35
C LYS A 45 19.91 -3.59 1.46
N ILE A 46 19.29 -4.38 0.58
CA ILE A 46 17.84 -4.62 0.59
C ILE A 46 17.49 -5.49 1.79
N ALA A 47 18.19 -6.62 1.95
CA ALA A 47 17.99 -7.54 3.06
C ALA A 47 18.13 -6.83 4.42
N ASN A 48 19.20 -6.05 4.61
CA ASN A 48 19.43 -5.29 5.85
C ASN A 48 18.34 -4.25 6.11
N ALA A 49 17.84 -3.57 5.08
CA ALA A 49 16.77 -2.59 5.23
C ALA A 49 15.43 -3.24 5.62
N VAL A 50 15.10 -4.38 5.01
CA VAL A 50 13.90 -5.16 5.32
C VAL A 50 13.97 -5.70 6.75
N GLU A 51 15.07 -6.36 7.11
CA GLU A 51 15.27 -6.89 8.47
C GLU A 51 15.29 -5.77 9.52
N TYR A 52 15.92 -4.63 9.22
CA TYR A 52 15.86 -3.45 10.09
C TYR A 52 14.42 -2.95 10.28
N ALA A 53 13.60 -2.91 9.23
CA ALA A 53 12.19 -2.50 9.33
C ALA A 53 11.35 -3.50 10.15
N LYS A 54 11.55 -4.80 9.95
CA LYS A 54 10.91 -5.88 10.75
C LYS A 54 11.30 -5.77 12.22
N PHE A 55 12.60 -5.67 12.52
CA PHE A 55 13.13 -5.51 13.87
C PHE A 55 12.59 -4.25 14.55
N THR A 56 12.66 -3.10 13.87
CA THR A 56 12.24 -1.82 14.42
C THR A 56 10.74 -1.81 14.73
N SER A 57 9.91 -2.32 13.82
CA SER A 57 8.46 -2.33 14.01
C SER A 57 8.04 -3.25 15.16
N THR A 58 8.60 -4.45 15.26
CA THR A 58 8.19 -5.45 16.27
C THR A 58 8.98 -5.38 17.57
N ILE A 59 10.29 -5.60 17.52
CA ILE A 59 11.12 -5.74 18.72
C ILE A 59 11.33 -4.38 19.38
N GLU A 60 11.73 -3.38 18.59
CA GLU A 60 12.10 -2.08 19.16
C GLU A 60 10.87 -1.26 19.57
N LEU A 61 9.86 -1.21 18.71
CA LEU A 61 8.68 -0.36 18.91
C LEU A 61 7.45 -1.13 19.40
N ASN A 62 7.46 -2.47 19.46
CA ASN A 62 6.31 -3.27 19.89
C ASN A 62 4.99 -2.88 19.17
N LEU A 63 5.07 -2.64 17.86
CA LEU A 63 3.90 -2.41 17.02
C LEU A 63 3.29 -3.75 16.60
N GLN A 64 1.96 -3.84 16.62
CA GLN A 64 1.24 -4.99 16.08
C GLN A 64 1.38 -5.01 14.55
N THR A 65 2.37 -5.75 14.06
CA THR A 65 2.77 -5.73 12.65
C THR A 65 2.41 -7.05 11.99
N THR A 66 1.70 -6.99 10.86
CA THR A 66 1.45 -8.12 9.97
C THR A 66 2.38 -8.03 8.79
N PHE A 67 3.07 -9.12 8.46
CA PHE A 67 4.08 -9.16 7.41
C PHE A 67 3.54 -9.78 6.14
N LYS A 68 3.84 -9.16 4.99
CA LYS A 68 3.65 -9.73 3.66
C LYS A 68 4.95 -9.58 2.88
N GLU A 69 5.56 -10.70 2.53
CA GLU A 69 6.75 -10.69 1.68
C GLU A 69 6.35 -10.68 0.20
N HIS A 70 7.06 -9.86 -0.58
CA HIS A 70 6.94 -9.78 -2.03
C HIS A 70 8.16 -10.48 -2.64
N THR A 71 7.92 -11.62 -3.27
CA THR A 71 8.95 -12.49 -3.87
C THR A 71 9.06 -12.32 -5.38
N ALA A 72 8.00 -11.85 -6.04
CA ALA A 72 7.99 -11.69 -7.49
C ALA A 72 8.81 -10.48 -7.97
N ALA A 73 9.30 -10.56 -9.21
CA ALA A 73 9.96 -9.43 -9.88
C ALA A 73 9.00 -8.28 -10.21
N TYR A 74 7.71 -8.62 -10.39
CA TYR A 74 6.61 -7.70 -10.67
C TYR A 74 5.46 -7.98 -9.72
N THR A 75 4.65 -6.98 -9.44
CA THR A 75 3.43 -7.15 -8.64
C THR A 75 2.31 -7.66 -9.53
N THR A 76 1.58 -8.70 -9.11
CA THR A 76 0.38 -9.18 -9.80
C THR A 76 -0.88 -8.84 -9.00
N MET A 77 -2.05 -8.97 -9.61
CA MET A 77 -3.32 -8.71 -8.92
C MET A 77 -3.55 -9.68 -7.76
N GLU A 78 -3.16 -10.95 -7.92
CA GLU A 78 -3.31 -11.97 -6.88
C GLU A 78 -2.49 -11.62 -5.64
N LEU A 79 -1.26 -11.13 -5.82
CA LEU A 79 -0.40 -10.68 -4.72
C LEU A 79 -1.00 -9.50 -3.96
N VAL A 80 -1.66 -8.58 -4.68
CA VAL A 80 -2.37 -7.45 -4.10
C VAL A 80 -3.59 -7.94 -3.32
N ASP A 81 -4.39 -8.84 -3.87
CA ASP A 81 -5.60 -9.39 -3.25
C ASP A 81 -5.29 -10.17 -1.97
N GLU A 82 -4.23 -10.96 -1.99
CA GLU A 82 -3.71 -11.63 -0.80
C GLU A 82 -3.31 -10.64 0.28
N ALA A 83 -2.63 -9.54 -0.09
CA ALA A 83 -2.19 -8.51 0.83
C ALA A 83 -3.37 -7.70 1.40
N VAL A 84 -4.36 -7.34 0.59
CA VAL A 84 -5.61 -6.71 1.03
C VAL A 84 -6.37 -7.62 2.00
N SER A 85 -6.54 -8.89 1.64
CA SER A 85 -7.19 -9.89 2.49
C SER A 85 -6.49 -10.04 3.83
N LEU A 86 -5.16 -10.09 3.81
CA LEU A 86 -4.34 -10.16 5.02
C LEU A 86 -4.50 -8.90 5.89
N ALA A 87 -4.50 -7.70 5.29
CA ALA A 87 -4.71 -6.44 5.97
C ALA A 87 -6.08 -6.37 6.66
N LYS A 88 -7.15 -6.78 5.96
CA LYS A 88 -8.52 -6.82 6.48
C LYS A 88 -8.62 -7.79 7.65
N ARG A 89 -8.11 -9.02 7.51
CA ARG A 89 -8.14 -10.04 8.57
C ARG A 89 -7.38 -9.64 9.83
N SER A 90 -6.21 -9.01 9.68
CA SER A 90 -5.43 -8.58 10.84
C SER A 90 -5.95 -7.28 11.47
N GLY A 91 -6.74 -6.50 10.71
CA GLY A 91 -7.17 -5.15 11.08
C GLY A 91 -6.13 -4.08 10.77
N ALA A 92 -5.07 -4.41 10.00
CA ALA A 92 -4.02 -3.50 9.58
C ALA A 92 -4.43 -2.65 8.35
N VAL A 93 -5.67 -2.15 8.34
CA VAL A 93 -6.26 -1.42 7.20
C VAL A 93 -5.88 0.05 7.15
N SER A 94 -5.39 0.61 8.27
CA SER A 94 -5.13 2.06 8.38
C SER A 94 -3.68 2.46 8.07
N HIS A 95 -2.73 1.54 8.19
CA HIS A 95 -1.29 1.82 8.02
C HIS A 95 -0.61 0.75 7.19
N ILE A 96 -0.20 1.15 5.99
CA ILE A 96 0.52 0.31 5.05
C ILE A 96 1.95 0.83 4.95
N VAL A 97 2.94 -0.05 5.15
CA VAL A 97 4.35 0.27 5.00
C VAL A 97 4.96 -0.61 3.93
N GLY A 98 5.41 0.00 2.83
CA GLY A 98 6.19 -0.67 1.79
C GLY A 98 7.68 -0.49 2.03
N VAL A 99 8.46 -1.57 2.05
CA VAL A 99 9.93 -1.52 2.22
C VAL A 99 10.60 -2.42 1.18
N GLY A 100 11.37 -1.87 0.24
CA GLY A 100 12.11 -2.71 -0.69
C GLY A 100 12.24 -2.18 -2.11
N SER A 101 12.14 -3.10 -3.06
CA SER A 101 12.17 -2.90 -4.52
C SER A 101 10.92 -2.17 -5.01
N GLY A 102 10.95 -1.74 -6.29
CA GLY A 102 9.81 -1.08 -6.93
C GLY A 102 8.52 -1.91 -6.84
N ALA A 103 8.60 -3.22 -7.10
CA ALA A 103 7.46 -4.12 -7.01
C ALA A 103 6.84 -4.16 -5.60
N ALA A 104 7.65 -4.26 -4.54
CA ALA A 104 7.13 -4.22 -3.18
C ALA A 104 6.40 -2.89 -2.87
N LEU A 105 6.90 -1.77 -3.40
CA LEU A 105 6.24 -0.46 -3.23
C LEU A 105 4.97 -0.33 -4.07
N ASP A 106 4.95 -0.85 -5.28
CA ASP A 106 3.79 -0.84 -6.16
C ASP A 106 2.65 -1.70 -5.60
N CYS A 107 2.98 -2.86 -5.03
CA CYS A 107 2.07 -3.65 -4.21
C CYS A 107 1.51 -2.83 -3.04
N ALA A 108 2.36 -2.17 -2.25
CA ALA A 108 1.92 -1.37 -1.10
C ALA A 108 0.98 -0.21 -1.51
N LYS A 109 1.27 0.47 -2.62
CA LYS A 109 0.41 1.51 -3.17
C LYS A 109 -0.95 0.98 -3.61
N ALA A 110 -0.97 -0.14 -4.36
CA ALA A 110 -2.20 -0.76 -4.84
C ALA A 110 -3.08 -1.17 -3.66
N VAL A 111 -2.51 -1.86 -2.67
CA VAL A 111 -3.20 -2.22 -1.42
C VAL A 111 -3.77 -1.00 -0.70
N SER A 112 -2.98 0.07 -0.55
CA SER A 112 -3.45 1.29 0.12
C SER A 112 -4.60 1.98 -0.61
N SER A 113 -4.62 1.93 -1.95
CA SER A 113 -5.66 2.54 -2.77
C SER A 113 -6.96 1.75 -2.71
N ILE A 114 -6.88 0.42 -2.75
CA ILE A 114 -8.04 -0.46 -2.58
C ILE A 114 -8.66 -0.26 -1.20
N LEU A 115 -7.83 -0.24 -0.13
CA LEU A 115 -8.31 -0.06 1.24
C LEU A 115 -8.87 1.35 1.53
N SER A 116 -8.45 2.34 0.76
CA SER A 116 -8.97 3.71 0.86
C SER A 116 -10.29 3.91 0.12
N CYS A 117 -10.65 2.98 -0.78
CA CYS A 117 -11.84 3.13 -1.62
C CYS A 117 -13.10 2.88 -0.77
N PRO A 118 -14.07 3.82 -0.75
CA PRO A 118 -15.33 3.61 -0.06
C PRO A 118 -16.13 2.50 -0.76
N ALA A 119 -16.85 1.68 0.02
CA ALA A 119 -17.76 0.69 -0.53
C ALA A 119 -18.84 1.37 -1.39
N ALA A 120 -19.09 0.85 -2.59
CA ALA A 120 -20.21 1.25 -3.43
C ALA A 120 -21.51 0.67 -2.81
N GLY A 121 -22.04 1.34 -1.80
CA GLY A 121 -23.20 0.89 -1.04
C GLY A 121 -23.00 1.25 0.43
N GLY A 122 -23.90 2.07 0.99
CA GLY A 122 -23.83 2.61 2.35
C GLY A 122 -24.01 1.58 3.47
N ASP A 123 -23.57 0.35 3.25
CA ASP A 123 -23.69 -0.73 4.21
C ASP A 123 -22.68 -0.48 5.33
N GLU A 124 -23.20 -0.15 6.51
CA GLU A 124 -22.46 0.03 7.77
C GLU A 124 -21.52 -1.14 8.13
N TYR A 125 -21.64 -2.28 7.42
CA TYR A 125 -20.87 -3.50 7.63
C TYR A 125 -19.64 -3.66 6.73
N GLY A 126 -19.31 -2.69 5.88
CA GLY A 126 -17.95 -2.55 5.35
C GLY A 126 -17.47 -3.68 4.43
N THR A 127 -18.36 -4.26 3.62
CA THR A 127 -17.98 -5.11 2.47
C THR A 127 -17.47 -4.26 1.30
N GLY A 128 -16.56 -3.34 1.60
CA GLY A 128 -15.87 -2.56 0.59
C GLY A 128 -15.03 -3.45 -0.32
N ILE A 129 -14.68 -2.89 -1.47
CA ILE A 129 -13.91 -3.51 -2.57
C ILE A 129 -12.94 -4.56 -2.03
N SER A 130 -13.19 -5.80 -2.45
CA SER A 130 -12.56 -7.00 -1.88
C SER A 130 -11.34 -7.45 -2.70
N SER A 131 -11.30 -7.07 -3.97
CA SER A 131 -10.24 -7.42 -4.91
C SER A 131 -9.76 -6.23 -5.74
N CYS A 132 -8.62 -6.42 -6.39
CA CYS A 132 -7.98 -5.48 -7.29
C CYS A 132 -8.76 -5.33 -8.59
N SER A 133 -9.35 -6.41 -9.11
CA SER A 133 -10.19 -6.36 -10.32
C SER A 133 -11.46 -5.54 -10.08
N GLU A 134 -12.14 -5.73 -8.95
CA GLU A 134 -13.28 -4.91 -8.52
C GLU A 134 -12.88 -3.43 -8.40
N TYR A 135 -11.69 -3.16 -7.86
CA TYR A 135 -11.17 -1.80 -7.75
C TYR A 135 -10.96 -1.14 -9.12
N ILE A 136 -10.29 -1.82 -10.04
CA ILE A 136 -10.02 -1.31 -11.38
C ILE A 136 -11.33 -1.04 -12.12
N GLN A 137 -12.29 -1.97 -12.05
CA GLN A 137 -13.62 -1.79 -12.65
C GLN A 137 -14.37 -0.61 -12.04
N HIS A 138 -14.36 -0.48 -10.70
CA HIS A 138 -15.01 0.63 -10.02
C HIS A 138 -14.38 1.98 -10.40
N VAL A 139 -13.06 2.07 -10.51
CA VAL A 139 -12.41 3.32 -10.96
C VAL A 139 -12.70 3.61 -12.42
N ALA A 140 -12.70 2.60 -13.30
CA ALA A 140 -13.04 2.76 -14.71
C ALA A 140 -14.49 3.25 -14.89
N GLN A 141 -15.44 2.69 -14.15
CA GLN A 141 -16.84 3.10 -14.19
C GLN A 141 -17.00 4.56 -13.71
N ASN A 142 -16.37 4.92 -12.58
CA ASN A 142 -16.41 6.30 -12.10
C ASN A 142 -15.78 7.30 -13.10
N ALA A 143 -14.75 6.89 -13.84
CA ALA A 143 -14.16 7.75 -14.88
C ALA A 143 -15.10 7.95 -16.07
N TYR A 144 -15.93 6.95 -16.39
CA TYR A 144 -16.97 7.05 -17.41
C TYR A 144 -18.10 7.99 -16.95
N ASP A 145 -18.63 7.76 -15.74
CA ASP A 145 -19.78 8.49 -15.19
C ASP A 145 -19.47 9.99 -14.97
N ASN A 146 -18.23 10.34 -14.63
CA ASN A 146 -17.82 11.76 -14.45
C ASN A 146 -17.80 12.57 -15.76
N ASN A 147 -17.84 11.94 -16.94
CA ASN A 147 -18.02 12.67 -18.21
C ASN A 147 -19.47 13.08 -18.45
N ASP A 148 -20.42 12.52 -17.69
CA ASP A 148 -21.84 12.88 -17.74
C ASP A 148 -22.15 13.83 -16.57
N ALA A 149 -22.33 15.12 -16.88
CA ALA A 149 -22.22 16.25 -15.95
C ALA A 149 -23.34 16.38 -14.89
N SER A 150 -23.51 15.37 -14.04
CA SER A 150 -24.39 15.44 -12.85
C SER A 150 -23.57 15.31 -11.57
N ASN A 151 -22.97 16.44 -11.19
CA ASN A 151 -22.08 16.60 -10.06
C ASN A 151 -22.83 16.38 -8.73
N THR A 152 -22.85 15.13 -8.26
CA THR A 152 -23.33 14.79 -6.91
C THR A 152 -22.13 14.34 -6.10
N THR A 153 -21.49 15.30 -5.42
CA THR A 153 -20.38 15.06 -4.49
C THR A 153 -20.90 14.37 -3.23
N SER A 154 -21.16 13.06 -3.31
CA SER A 154 -21.39 12.25 -2.11
C SER A 154 -20.08 12.19 -1.33
N SER A 155 -20.01 12.98 -0.26
CA SER A 155 -18.93 12.99 0.73
C SER A 155 -18.94 11.70 1.53
N GLY A 156 -18.60 10.59 0.89
CA GLY A 156 -18.37 9.31 1.56
C GLY A 156 -17.17 9.44 2.50
N SER A 157 -17.41 9.19 3.78
CA SER A 157 -16.40 9.07 4.84
C SER A 157 -15.50 7.86 4.56
N GLY A 158 -14.60 7.97 3.59
CA GLY A 158 -13.65 6.91 3.29
C GLY A 158 -12.62 6.73 4.43
N THR A 159 -12.21 5.48 4.64
CA THR A 159 -11.17 5.15 5.62
C THR A 159 -9.86 5.84 5.22
N LYS A 160 -9.34 6.71 6.09
CA LYS A 160 -8.05 7.36 5.86
C LYS A 160 -6.91 6.36 6.04
N VAL A 161 -6.34 5.89 4.93
CA VAL A 161 -5.16 5.02 4.93
C VAL A 161 -3.89 5.87 4.89
N GLN A 162 -2.93 5.53 5.74
CA GLN A 162 -1.59 6.10 5.73
C GLN A 162 -0.64 5.12 5.04
N LEU A 163 0.05 5.61 4.00
CA LEU A 163 1.02 4.86 3.23
C LEU A 163 2.43 5.40 3.51
N THR A 164 3.31 4.55 4.02
CA THR A 164 4.73 4.87 4.21
C THR A 164 5.59 4.03 3.28
N LEU A 165 6.41 4.65 2.44
CA LEU A 165 7.27 3.96 1.48
C LEU A 165 8.74 4.16 1.86
N ALA A 166 9.48 3.08 2.00
CA ALA A 166 10.91 3.07 2.28
C ALA A 166 11.66 2.35 1.13
N PRO A 167 11.98 3.07 0.04
CA PRO A 167 12.68 2.49 -1.09
C PRO A 167 14.10 2.05 -0.72
N THR A 168 14.52 0.88 -1.21
CA THR A 168 15.88 0.34 -0.97
C THR A 168 16.76 0.31 -2.22
N THR A 169 16.18 0.62 -3.39
CA THR A 169 16.87 0.71 -4.67
C THR A 169 16.55 2.03 -5.37
N LEU A 170 17.38 2.43 -6.34
CA LEU A 170 17.11 3.64 -7.13
C LEU A 170 15.78 3.54 -7.89
N GLY A 171 15.49 2.37 -8.48
CA GLY A 171 14.21 2.11 -9.13
C GLY A 171 13.03 2.20 -8.16
N ALA A 172 13.20 1.70 -6.93
CA ALA A 172 12.18 1.86 -5.89
C ALA A 172 12.00 3.33 -5.48
N ALA A 173 13.07 4.12 -5.44
CA ALA A 173 12.96 5.55 -5.14
C ALA A 173 12.13 6.28 -6.21
N MET A 174 12.38 6.00 -7.48
CA MET A 174 11.57 6.51 -8.59
C MET A 174 10.11 6.04 -8.48
N ALA A 175 9.89 4.76 -8.21
CA ALA A 175 8.56 4.23 -7.99
C ALA A 175 7.87 4.95 -6.82
N SER A 176 8.53 5.17 -5.69
CA SER A 176 7.93 5.79 -4.51
C SER A 176 7.45 7.23 -4.73
N MET A 177 8.09 7.96 -5.64
CA MET A 177 7.69 9.31 -6.04
C MET A 177 6.51 9.31 -7.02
N SER A 178 6.32 8.21 -7.75
CA SER A 178 5.23 8.06 -8.71
C SER A 178 3.88 7.83 -8.01
N ASN A 179 2.84 8.45 -8.57
CA ASN A 179 1.43 8.20 -8.25
C ASN A 179 0.84 7.03 -9.07
N ALA A 180 1.67 6.30 -9.82
CA ALA A 180 1.26 5.07 -10.49
C ALA A 180 1.75 3.86 -9.69
N SER A 181 0.96 2.79 -9.73
CA SER A 181 1.40 1.43 -9.43
C SER A 181 1.23 0.60 -10.70
N LEU A 182 2.20 -0.25 -11.01
CA LEU A 182 2.18 -1.12 -12.18
C LEU A 182 1.94 -2.55 -11.72
N LEU A 183 0.88 -3.17 -12.27
CA LEU A 183 0.55 -4.56 -12.03
C LEU A 183 0.78 -5.37 -13.29
N LEU A 184 1.40 -6.54 -13.17
CA LEU A 184 1.53 -7.50 -14.25
C LEU A 184 0.25 -8.34 -14.30
N ASP A 185 -0.42 -8.32 -15.45
CA ASP A 185 -1.44 -9.31 -15.77
C ASP A 185 -0.75 -10.55 -16.36
N PRO A 186 -0.81 -11.71 -15.67
CA PRO A 186 -0.16 -12.92 -16.14
C PRO A 186 -0.80 -13.49 -17.43
N HIS A 187 -2.04 -13.11 -17.77
CA HIS A 187 -2.72 -13.59 -18.97
C HIS A 187 -2.37 -12.78 -20.22
N GLU A 188 -2.27 -11.46 -20.08
CA GLU A 188 -1.96 -10.56 -21.19
C GLU A 188 -0.45 -10.28 -21.32
N GLU A 189 0.36 -10.73 -20.35
CA GLU A 189 1.78 -10.40 -20.21
C GLU A 189 2.05 -8.89 -20.25
N ALA A 190 1.06 -8.10 -19.84
CA ALA A 190 1.05 -6.65 -19.94
C ALA A 190 1.10 -6.00 -18.56
N LEU A 191 1.75 -4.83 -18.50
CA LEU A 191 1.72 -3.98 -17.31
C LEU A 191 0.47 -3.11 -17.37
N ILE A 192 -0.46 -3.38 -16.46
CA ILE A 192 -1.69 -2.64 -16.28
C ILE A 192 -1.45 -1.56 -15.20
N PRO A 193 -1.74 -0.28 -15.49
CA PRO A 193 -1.69 0.75 -14.48
C PRO A 193 -2.81 0.51 -13.46
N CYS A 194 -2.45 0.40 -12.18
CA CYS A 194 -3.41 0.45 -11.09
C CYS A 194 -3.67 1.92 -10.73
N PRO A 195 -4.90 2.43 -10.96
CA PRO A 195 -5.19 3.84 -10.74
C PRO A 195 -5.10 4.17 -9.25
N LEU A 196 -4.24 5.10 -8.85
CA LEU A 196 -4.16 5.48 -7.43
C LEU A 196 -4.99 6.74 -7.20
N GLN A 197 -5.96 6.68 -6.27
CA GLN A 197 -6.61 7.88 -5.73
C GLN A 197 -5.73 8.52 -4.66
N LEU A 198 -4.61 9.11 -5.08
CA LEU A 198 -3.75 9.94 -4.24
C LEU A 198 -4.14 11.40 -4.45
N HIS A 199 -4.55 12.08 -3.39
CA HIS A 199 -4.71 13.53 -3.41
C HIS A 199 -3.40 14.14 -2.90
N ASP A 200 -2.70 14.87 -3.76
CA ASP A 200 -1.50 15.59 -3.36
C ASP A 200 -1.92 16.78 -2.48
N ASN A 201 -1.59 16.73 -1.19
CA ASN A 201 -1.57 17.92 -0.35
C ASN A 201 -0.26 18.66 -0.67
N ALA A 202 -0.27 19.44 -1.75
CA ALA A 202 0.81 20.38 -2.06
C ALA A 202 0.81 21.56 -1.07
#